data_AF-A0A951RGE4-F1
#
_entry.id   AF-A0A951RGE4-F1
#
_cell.length_a   1.000
_cell.length_b   1.000
_cell.length_c   1.000
_cell.angle_alpha   90.00
_cell.angle_beta   90.00
_cell.angle_gamma   90.00
#
_symmetry.space_group_name_H-M   'P 1'
#
loop_
_entity.id
_entity.type
_entity.pdbx_description
1 polymer ?
#
loop_
_entity_poly.entity_id
_entity_poly.type
_entity_poly.pdbx_seq_one_letter_code
_entity_poly.pdbx_strand_id
1 'polypeptide(L)' 'MNTQQKAGRYQRIYEQLKSLLEKPGNTLSKLATVVAVLHHKMDYFFWTGFYFLDSGELIAGP' A
#
# COMPACT_ATOMS: atom_id res chain seq x y z
N MET A 1 1.96 18.22 7.20
CA MET A 1 2.38 17.24 8.22
C MET A 1 3.87 17.41 8.47
N ASN A 2 4.32 17.55 9.73
CA ASN A 2 5.75 17.65 10.04
C ASN A 2 6.44 16.27 9.96
N THR A 3 7.77 16.24 10.00
CA THR A 3 8.55 15.00 9.87
C THR A 3 8.20 13.96 10.92
N GLN A 4 8.01 14.36 12.17
CA GLN A 4 7.68 13.45 13.27
C GLN A 4 6.28 12.83 13.11
N GLN A 5 5.30 13.64 12.72
CA GLN A 5 3.95 13.18 12.41
C GLN A 5 3.95 12.22 11.21
N LYS A 6 4.77 12.52 10.17
CA LYS A 6 4.93 11.67 8.98
C LYS A 6 5.50 10.31 9.35
N ALA A 7 6.60 10.29 10.13
CA ALA A 7 7.21 9.06 10.62
C ALA A 7 6.22 8.22 11.44
N GLY A 8 5.51 8.84 12.39
CA GLY A 8 4.50 8.14 13.20
C GLY A 8 3.34 7.59 12.36
N ARG A 9 2.93 8.28 11.30
CA ARG A 9 1.89 7.80 10.37
C ARG A 9 2.37 6.57 9.58
N TYR A 10 3.61 6.59 9.06
CA TYR A 10 4.19 5.42 8.40
C TYR A 10 4.33 4.22 9.34
N GLN A 11 4.75 4.43 10.59
CA GLN A 11 4.88 3.35 11.58
C GLN A 11 3.54 2.65 11.82
N ARG A 12 2.46 3.41 12.03
CA ARG A 12 1.11 2.84 12.21
C ARG A 12 0.60 2.09 10.98
N ILE A 13 0.87 2.62 9.78
CA ILE A 13 0.52 1.95 8.52
C ILE A 13 1.27 0.62 8.39
N TYR A 14 2.56 0.59 8.71
CA TYR A 14 3.38 -0.61 8.66
C TYR A 14 2.84 -1.70 9.60
N GLU A 15 2.56 -1.34 10.86
CA GLU A 15 1.99 -2.26 11.85
C GLU A 15 0.62 -2.80 11.42
N GLN A 16 -0.23 -1.93 10.87
CA GLN A 16 -1.53 -2.32 10.32
C GLN A 16 -1.38 -3.31 9.16
N LEU A 17 -0.49 -3.03 8.21
CA LEU A 17 -0.25 -3.90 7.05
C LEU A 17 0.32 -5.25 7.45
N LYS A 18 1.24 -5.29 8.43
CA LYS A 18 1.79 -6.54 8.95
C LYS A 18 0.68 -7.52 9.38
N SER A 19 -0.29 -7.06 10.17
CA SER A 19 -1.43 -7.90 10.58
C SER A 19 -2.37 -8.26 9.43
N LEU A 20 -2.63 -7.33 8.50
CA LEU A 20 -3.53 -7.59 7.38
C LEU A 20 -2.98 -8.62 6.39
N LEU A 21 -1.67 -8.60 6.15
CA LEU A 21 -0.99 -9.47 5.19
C LEU A 21 -0.75 -10.90 5.68
N GLU A 22 -0.92 -11.14 6.98
CA GLU A 22 -0.94 -12.48 7.60
C GLU A 22 -2.24 -13.25 7.28
N LYS A 23 -3.32 -12.55 6.92
CA LYS A 23 -4.60 -13.18 6.59
C LYS A 23 -4.51 -13.96 5.26
N PRO A 24 -5.32 -15.02 5.09
CA PRO A 24 -5.41 -15.73 3.82
C PRO A 24 -5.78 -14.79 2.66
N GLY A 25 -5.13 -14.97 1.51
CA GLY A 25 -5.32 -14.14 0.33
C GLY A 25 -4.24 -14.43 -0.72
N ASN A 26 -4.57 -14.19 -1.98
CA ASN A 26 -3.61 -14.31 -3.07
C ASN A 26 -2.73 -13.04 -3.15
N THR A 27 -1.69 -13.06 -4.00
CA THR A 27 -0.76 -11.93 -4.13
C THR A 27 -1.50 -10.64 -4.52
N LEU A 28 -2.47 -10.72 -5.43
CA LEU A 28 -3.23 -9.56 -5.89
C LEU A 28 -4.04 -8.95 -4.74
N SER A 29 -4.74 -9.75 -3.93
CA SER A 29 -5.53 -9.25 -2.80
C SER A 29 -4.64 -8.61 -1.73
N LYS A 30 -3.43 -9.14 -1.53
CA LYS A 30 -2.43 -8.58 -0.61
C LYS A 30 -1.92 -7.22 -1.10
N LEU A 31 -1.61 -7.09 -2.39
CA LEU A 31 -1.17 -5.82 -2.97
C LEU A 31 -2.28 -4.76 -2.95
N ALA A 32 -3.51 -5.13 -3.34
CA ALA A 32 -4.66 -4.23 -3.25
C ALA A 32 -4.90 -3.75 -1.81
N THR A 33 -4.68 -4.61 -0.81
CA THR A 33 -4.76 -4.23 0.61
C THR A 33 -3.70 -3.17 0.96
N VAL A 34 -2.47 -3.34 0.48
CA VAL A 34 -1.39 -2.35 0.67
C VAL A 34 -1.77 -1.01 0.07
N VAL A 35 -2.27 -1.01 -1.17
CA VAL A 35 -2.69 0.20 -1.87
C VAL A 35 -3.83 0.90 -1.13
N ALA A 36 -4.88 0.17 -0.75
CA ALA A 36 -6.03 0.74 -0.06
C ALA A 36 -5.62 1.41 1.26
N VAL A 37 -4.78 0.75 2.07
CA VAL A 37 -4.29 1.33 3.33
C VAL A 37 -3.46 2.57 3.06
N LEU A 38 -2.52 2.54 2.10
CA LEU A 38 -1.69 3.70 1.80
C LEU A 38 -2.52 4.88 1.27
N HIS A 39 -3.42 4.63 0.31
CA HIS A 39 -4.26 5.67 -0.30
C HIS A 39 -5.16 6.34 0.73
N HIS A 40 -5.86 5.58 1.57
CA HIS A 40 -6.78 6.13 2.56
C HIS A 40 -6.09 6.70 3.81
N LYS A 41 -4.83 6.35 4.07
CA LYS A 41 -4.07 6.89 5.20
C LYS A 41 -3.12 8.02 4.81
N MET A 42 -3.00 8.38 3.53
CA MET A 42 -2.16 9.49 3.06
C MET A 42 -2.99 10.50 2.28
N ASP A 43 -3.35 11.57 2.95
CA ASP A 43 -4.34 12.57 2.50
C ASP A 43 -3.93 13.36 1.25
N TYR A 44 -2.69 13.20 0.78
CA TYR A 44 -2.09 13.96 -0.33
C TYR A 44 -1.75 13.10 -1.54
N PHE A 45 -2.05 11.80 -1.52
CA PHE A 45 -1.83 10.95 -2.69
C PHE A 45 -3.01 11.08 -3.67
N PHE A 46 -2.70 11.55 -4.88
CA PHE A 46 -3.67 11.57 -5.98
C PHE A 46 -3.93 10.17 -6.52
N TRP A 47 -2.88 9.36 -6.64
CA TRP A 47 -2.96 7.96 -7.05
C TRP A 47 -2.00 7.13 -6.22
N THR A 48 -2.44 5.92 -5.89
CA THR A 48 -1.66 4.90 -5.20
C THR A 48 -1.96 3.59 -5.91
N GLY A 49 -0.95 2.80 -6.22
CA GLY A 49 -1.10 1.54 -6.93
C GLY A 49 0.26 0.87 -7.10
N PHE A 50 0.31 -0.15 -7.96
CA PHE A 50 1.55 -0.82 -8.31
C PHE A 50 1.60 -1.12 -9.82
N TYR A 51 2.77 -1.51 -10.30
CA TYR A 51 2.95 -2.06 -11.65
C TYR A 51 3.43 -3.50 -11.55
N PHE A 52 2.84 -4.40 -12.32
CA PHE A 52 3.38 -5.74 -12.55
C PHE A 52 4.26 -5.73 -13.79
N LEU A 53 5.43 -6.34 -13.68
CA LEU A 53 6.23 -6.67 -14.85
C LEU A 53 5.71 -8.00 -15.40
N ASP A 54 5.12 -7.96 -16.58
CA ASP A 54 4.63 -9.14 -17.29
C ASP A 54 5.13 -9.09 -18.73
N SER A 55 5.81 -10.15 -19.15
CA SER A 55 6.30 -10.32 -20.53
C SER A 55 7.11 -9.12 -21.08
N GLY A 56 7.81 -8.41 -20.20
CA GLY A 56 8.61 -7.22 -20.55
C GLY A 56 7.87 -5.89 -20.48
N GLU A 57 6.58 -5.90 -20.16
CA GLU A 57 5.73 -4.71 -20.04
C GLU A 57 5.33 -4.43 -18.59
N LEU A 58 5.18 -3.14 -18.27
CA LEU A 58 4.65 -2.70 -16.97
C LEU A 58 3.14 -2.52 -17.06
N ILE A 59 2.40 -3.41 -16.41
CA ILE A 59 0.94 -3.38 -16.34
C ILE A 59 0.51 -2.73 -15.04
N ALA A 60 -0.26 -1.65 -15.13
CA ALA A 60 -0.82 -0.98 -13.96
C ALA A 60 -1.85 -1.87 -13.26
N GLY A 61 -1.68 -2.10 -11.96
CA GLY A 61 -2.64 -2.78 -11.11
C GLY A 61 -3.21 -1.87 -10.02
N PRO A 62 -4.37 -2.24 -9.46
CA PRO A 62 -5.06 -1.44 -8.45
C PRO A 62 -4.32 -1.41 -7.13
#